data_AF-A0A1V1UBF4-F1
#
_entry.id   AF-A0A1V1UBF4-F1
#
_cell.length_a   1.000
_cell.length_b   1.000
_cell.length_c   1.000
_cell.angle_alpha   90.00
_cell.angle_beta   90.00
_cell.angle_gamma   90.00
#
_symmetry.space_group_name_H-M   'P 1'
#
loop_
_entity.id
_entity.type
_entity.pdbx_description
1 polymer ?
#
loop_
_entity_poly.entity_id
_entity_poly.type
_entity_poly.pdbx_seq_one_letter_code
_entity_poly.pdbx_strand_id
1 'polypeptide(L)'
;MMKRLACYALLALAVCAALPAQAQSRTELRTQLQAALQRNLGRSMLAGALPHIDLRTGAVTRYYPTENHEIILRMDEVYVLCATLVTEDGTEALVDYYMTQSDGRFAVIQTEVNNRAPLHALMDAGRATRLD
;
A
#
# COMPACT_ATOMS: atom_id res chain seq x y z
N MET A 1 -45.93 19.02 33.69
CA MET A 1 -44.67 19.71 33.36
C MET A 1 -43.51 18.73 33.05
N MET A 2 -43.78 17.57 32.43
CA MET A 2 -42.76 16.53 32.14
C MET A 2 -42.55 16.25 30.64
N LYS A 3 -43.52 16.63 29.78
CA LYS A 3 -43.43 16.39 28.32
C LYS A 3 -42.43 17.31 27.60
N ARG A 4 -42.10 18.47 28.18
CA ARG A 4 -41.17 19.44 27.59
C ARG A 4 -39.71 18.99 27.72
N LEU A 5 -39.34 18.28 28.80
CA LEU A 5 -37.97 17.77 28.99
C LEU A 5 -37.62 16.61 28.05
N ALA A 6 -38.59 15.77 27.69
CA ALA A 6 -38.36 14.65 26.77
C ALA A 6 -37.96 15.10 25.35
N CYS A 7 -38.47 16.24 24.88
CA CYS A 7 -38.14 16.78 23.57
C CYS A 7 -36.71 17.33 23.47
N TYR A 8 -36.14 17.86 24.56
CA TYR A 8 -34.76 18.38 24.55
C TYR A 8 -33.71 17.25 24.56
N ALA A 9 -34.02 16.11 25.19
CA ALA A 9 -33.12 14.95 25.20
C ALA A 9 -32.96 14.32 23.80
N LEU A 10 -34.01 14.32 22.98
CA LEU A 10 -33.96 13.82 21.60
C LEU A 10 -33.22 14.77 20.65
N LEU A 11 -33.28 16.09 20.89
CA LEU A 11 -32.55 17.06 20.06
C LEU A 11 -31.03 17.05 20.34
N ALA A 12 -30.62 16.78 21.57
CA ALA A 12 -29.20 16.70 21.93
C ALA A 12 -28.50 15.45 21.37
N LEU A 13 -29.21 14.33 21.21
CA LEU A 13 -28.65 13.10 20.66
C LEU A 13 -28.43 13.15 19.14
N ALA A 14 -29.13 14.02 18.42
CA ALA A 14 -28.99 14.17 16.97
C ALA A 14 -27.72 14.92 16.54
N VAL A 15 -27.15 15.75 17.43
CA VAL A 15 -25.97 16.58 17.10
C VAL A 15 -24.65 15.78 17.21
N CYS A 16 -24.61 14.71 18.00
CA CYS A 16 -23.39 13.90 18.16
C CYS A 16 -23.22 12.80 17.10
N ALA A 17 -24.21 12.55 16.24
CA ALA A 17 -24.18 11.45 15.26
C ALA A 17 -23.59 11.84 13.90
N ALA A 18 -23.25 13.12 13.68
CA ALA A 18 -22.76 13.62 12.40
C ALA A 18 -21.24 13.87 12.39
N LEU A 19 -20.44 12.93 12.91
CA LEU A 19 -19.02 12.92 12.53
C LEU A 19 -18.98 12.65 11.03
N PRO A 20 -18.38 13.54 10.21
CA PRO A 20 -18.22 13.27 8.80
C PRO A 20 -17.31 12.05 8.70
N ALA A 21 -17.85 10.92 8.27
CA ALA A 21 -17.02 9.87 7.69
C ALA A 21 -16.42 10.49 6.42
N GLN A 22 -15.19 11.02 6.52
CA GLN A 22 -14.47 11.52 5.37
C GLN A 22 -14.17 10.31 4.48
N ALA A 23 -15.00 10.14 3.45
CA ALA A 23 -14.72 9.19 2.38
C ALA A 23 -13.44 9.66 1.67
N GLN A 24 -12.33 9.00 1.95
CA GLN A 24 -11.05 9.29 1.31
C GLN A 24 -11.20 9.14 -0.21
N SER A 25 -10.71 10.13 -0.96
CA SER A 25 -10.79 10.07 -2.41
C SER A 25 -9.81 9.03 -2.98
N ARG A 26 -10.15 8.44 -4.13
CA ARG A 26 -9.29 7.43 -4.79
C ARG A 26 -7.93 8.01 -5.18
N THR A 27 -7.93 9.27 -5.65
CA THR A 27 -6.71 10.00 -6.00
C THR A 27 -5.84 10.23 -4.76
N GLU A 28 -6.45 10.62 -3.65
CA GLU A 28 -5.74 10.78 -2.39
C GLU A 28 -5.13 9.47 -1.90
N LEU A 29 -5.87 8.35 -1.97
CA LEU A 29 -5.35 7.02 -1.61
C LEU A 29 -4.12 6.64 -2.46
N ARG A 30 -4.21 6.79 -3.79
CA ARG A 30 -3.08 6.52 -4.69
C ARG A 30 -1.87 7.37 -4.35
N THR A 31 -2.07 8.68 -4.13
CA THR A 31 -1.00 9.59 -3.72
C THR A 31 -0.37 9.17 -2.40
N GLN A 32 -1.18 8.78 -1.41
CA GLN A 32 -0.68 8.31 -0.11
C GLN A 32 0.14 7.02 -0.24
N LEU A 33 -0.31 6.06 -1.05
CA LEU A 33 0.39 4.80 -1.32
C LEU A 33 1.72 5.04 -2.02
N GLN A 34 1.74 5.84 -3.10
CA GLN A 34 2.96 6.20 -3.81
C GLN A 34 3.96 6.93 -2.91
N ALA A 35 3.49 7.90 -2.13
CA ALA A 35 4.33 8.61 -1.17
C ALA A 35 4.85 7.68 -0.06
N ALA A 36 4.06 6.70 0.37
CA ALA A 36 4.48 5.71 1.36
C ALA A 36 5.54 4.75 0.79
N LEU A 37 5.42 4.33 -0.47
CA LEU A 37 6.42 3.53 -1.16
C LEU A 37 7.74 4.30 -1.30
N GLN A 38 7.69 5.55 -1.78
CA GLN A 38 8.89 6.40 -1.87
C GLN A 38 9.60 6.57 -0.53
N ARG A 39 8.84 6.79 0.55
CA ARG A 39 9.41 6.85 1.91
C ARG A 39 9.97 5.51 2.37
N ASN A 40 9.36 4.39 2.01
CA ASN A 40 9.88 3.06 2.33
C ASN A 40 11.20 2.79 1.59
N LEU A 41 11.27 3.07 0.29
CA LEU A 41 12.50 2.98 -0.50
C LEU A 41 13.61 3.83 0.11
N GLY A 42 13.31 5.09 0.43
CA GLY A 42 14.29 5.99 1.06
C GLY A 42 14.85 5.49 2.40
N ARG A 43 14.10 4.66 3.14
CA ARG A 43 14.58 4.05 4.39
C ARG A 43 15.26 2.70 4.20
N SER A 44 14.86 1.94 3.18
CA SER A 44 15.31 0.56 2.97
C SER A 44 16.56 0.48 2.10
N MET A 45 16.83 1.52 1.31
CA MET A 45 18.02 1.58 0.47
C MET A 45 19.29 1.90 1.27
N LEU A 46 20.38 1.25 0.90
CA LEU A 46 21.74 1.51 1.38
C LEU A 46 22.59 2.01 0.21
N ALA A 47 23.14 3.21 0.31
CA ALA A 47 23.92 3.84 -0.77
C ALA A 47 23.18 3.81 -2.13
N GLY A 48 21.88 4.14 -2.12
CA GLY A 48 21.06 4.25 -3.33
C GLY A 48 20.55 2.93 -3.92
N ALA A 49 20.84 1.78 -3.30
CA ALA A 49 20.33 0.48 -3.74
C ALA A 49 19.54 -0.23 -2.64
N LEU A 50 18.48 -0.93 -3.02
CA LEU A 50 17.76 -1.87 -2.17
C LEU A 50 18.58 -3.17 -2.08
N PRO A 51 19.13 -3.51 -0.90
CA PRO A 51 19.75 -4.82 -0.72
C PRO A 51 18.67 -5.90 -0.62
N HIS A 52 18.91 -7.02 -1.27
CA HIS A 52 18.05 -8.20 -1.21
C HIS A 52 18.91 -9.43 -0.95
N ILE A 53 18.42 -10.33 -0.11
CA ILE A 53 19.09 -11.59 0.23
C ILE A 53 18.26 -12.73 -0.34
N ASP A 54 18.83 -13.49 -1.26
CA ASP A 54 18.24 -14.77 -1.66
C ASP A 54 18.50 -15.79 -0.54
N LEU A 55 17.44 -16.20 0.15
CA LEU A 55 17.54 -17.11 1.29
C LEU A 55 17.87 -18.56 0.89
N ARG A 56 17.73 -18.95 -0.39
CA ARG A 56 18.16 -20.26 -0.87
C ARG A 56 19.67 -20.32 -1.08
N THR A 57 20.26 -19.26 -1.62
CA THR A 57 21.67 -19.24 -2.02
C THR A 57 22.57 -18.47 -1.04
N GLY A 58 22.00 -17.62 -0.20
CA GLY A 58 22.71 -16.67 0.64
C GLY A 58 23.27 -15.47 -0.13
N ALA A 59 22.99 -15.34 -1.43
CA ALA A 59 23.50 -14.25 -2.25
C ALA A 59 22.85 -12.92 -1.87
N VAL A 60 23.65 -11.86 -1.83
CA VAL A 60 23.18 -10.49 -1.62
C VAL A 60 23.24 -9.74 -2.94
N THR A 61 22.10 -9.25 -3.41
CA THR A 61 21.99 -8.48 -4.65
C THR A 61 21.56 -7.05 -4.33
N ARG A 62 22.12 -6.09 -5.07
CA ARG A 62 21.80 -4.66 -4.96
C ARG A 62 20.91 -4.27 -6.13
N TYR A 63 19.75 -3.72 -5.83
CA TYR A 63 18.76 -3.30 -6.81
C TYR A 63 18.57 -1.78 -6.80
N TYR A 64 18.69 -1.14 -7.95
CA TYR A 64 18.60 0.31 -8.14
C TYR A 64 17.23 0.65 -8.76
N PRO A 65 16.41 1.48 -8.11
CA PRO A 65 15.10 1.88 -8.66
C PRO A 65 15.22 2.64 -9.98
N THR A 66 14.42 2.25 -10.96
CA THR A 66 14.31 2.95 -12.25
C THR A 66 12.93 3.57 -12.42
N GLU A 67 11.87 2.80 -12.24
CA GLU A 67 10.48 3.23 -12.47
C GLU A 67 9.53 2.64 -11.44
N ASN A 68 8.59 3.46 -10.95
CA ASN A 68 7.42 2.98 -10.22
C ASN A 68 6.23 2.93 -11.16
N HIS A 69 5.55 1.79 -11.24
CA HIS A 69 4.38 1.66 -12.09
C HIS A 69 3.16 2.34 -11.45
N GLU A 70 2.33 2.97 -12.29
CA GLU A 70 1.12 3.68 -11.84
C GLU A 70 -0.01 2.73 -11.41
N ILE A 71 -0.01 1.50 -11.95
CA ILE A 71 -1.05 0.50 -11.66
C ILE A 71 -0.85 0.00 -10.23
N ILE A 72 -1.90 0.18 -9.42
CA ILE A 72 -2.01 -0.35 -8.07
C ILE A 72 -3.04 -1.47 -8.09
N LEU A 73 -2.72 -2.60 -7.47
CA LEU A 73 -3.70 -3.68 -7.23
C LEU A 73 -4.19 -3.61 -5.78
N ARG A 74 -5.40 -4.10 -5.54
CA ARG A 74 -6.01 -4.25 -4.22
C ARG A 74 -6.39 -5.70 -4.00
N MET A 75 -6.07 -6.21 -2.80
CA MET A 75 -6.48 -7.49 -2.26
C MET A 75 -6.92 -7.24 -0.81
N ASP A 76 -8.22 -7.22 -0.55
CA ASP A 76 -8.81 -6.86 0.74
C ASP A 76 -8.33 -5.48 1.25
N GLU A 77 -7.55 -5.45 2.33
CA GLU A 77 -6.93 -4.26 2.93
C GLU A 77 -5.47 -4.05 2.46
N VAL A 78 -4.96 -4.95 1.63
CA VAL A 78 -3.61 -4.92 1.09
C VAL A 78 -3.61 -4.29 -0.31
N TYR A 79 -2.63 -3.44 -0.55
CA TYR A 79 -2.36 -2.79 -1.83
C TYR A 79 -1.04 -3.30 -2.37
N VAL A 80 -0.97 -3.59 -3.67
CA VAL A 80 0.26 -4.02 -4.34
C VAL A 80 0.70 -2.92 -5.29
N LEU A 81 1.90 -2.41 -5.08
CA LEU A 81 2.56 -1.45 -5.97
C LEU A 81 3.74 -2.16 -6.63
N CYS A 82 3.83 -2.08 -7.96
CA CYS A 82 4.94 -2.68 -8.70
C CYS A 82 5.98 -1.60 -9.05
N ALA A 83 7.25 -1.95 -9.03
CA ALA A 83 8.34 -1.13 -9.54
C ALA A 83 9.31 -1.98 -10.36
N THR A 84 10.02 -1.34 -11.27
CA THR A 84 11.17 -1.90 -11.95
C THR A 84 12.43 -1.39 -11.27
N LEU A 85 13.30 -2.32 -10.88
CA LEU A 85 14.64 -2.05 -10.39
C LEU A 85 15.64 -2.74 -11.31
N VAL A 86 16.91 -2.34 -11.25
CA VAL A 86 18.01 -2.97 -12.01
C VAL A 86 19.14 -3.40 -11.08
N THR A 87 19.83 -4.47 -11.41
CA THR A 87 21.08 -4.87 -10.77
C THR A 87 22.27 -4.04 -11.28
N GLU A 88 23.44 -4.21 -10.67
CA GLU A 88 24.68 -3.53 -11.09
C GLU A 88 25.09 -3.84 -12.54
N ASP A 89 24.76 -5.04 -13.04
CA ASP A 89 25.02 -5.44 -14.43
C ASP A 89 23.92 -5.00 -15.40
N GLY A 90 22.91 -4.26 -14.94
CA GLY A 90 21.81 -3.74 -15.74
C GLY A 90 20.65 -4.72 -15.95
N THR A 91 20.64 -5.88 -15.29
CA THR A 91 19.53 -6.81 -15.38
C THR A 91 18.29 -6.26 -14.67
N GLU A 92 17.16 -6.21 -15.37
CA GLU A 92 15.89 -5.78 -14.79
C GLU A 92 15.33 -6.80 -13.79
N ALA A 93 14.70 -6.27 -12.74
CA ALA A 93 13.95 -7.02 -11.77
C ALA A 93 12.62 -6.31 -11.48
N LEU A 94 11.53 -7.08 -11.57
CA LEU A 94 10.22 -6.62 -11.17
C LEU A 94 10.05 -6.83 -9.67
N VAL A 95 9.65 -5.79 -8.97
CA VAL A 95 9.48 -5.81 -7.52
C VAL A 95 8.06 -5.43 -7.16
N ASP A 96 7.39 -6.33 -6.43
CA ASP A 96 6.04 -6.13 -5.93
C ASP A 96 6.09 -5.77 -4.43
N TYR A 97 5.58 -4.60 -4.07
CA TYR A 97 5.48 -4.10 -2.70
C TYR A 97 4.06 -4.24 -2.19
N TYR A 98 3.87 -5.09 -1.18
CA TYR A 98 2.58 -5.29 -0.53
C TYR A 98 2.48 -4.37 0.67
N MET A 99 1.44 -3.55 0.70
CA MET A 99 1.27 -2.49 1.67
C MET A 99 -0.08 -2.60 2.37
N THR A 100 -0.10 -2.34 3.68
CA THR A 100 -1.35 -2.20 4.44
C THR A 100 -1.32 -0.94 5.29
N GLN A 101 -2.49 -0.53 5.80
CA GLN A 101 -2.61 0.62 6.68
C GLN A 101 -2.40 0.20 8.14
N SER A 102 -1.55 0.93 8.86
CA SER A 102 -1.34 0.83 10.30
C SER A 102 -1.29 2.25 10.88
N ASP A 103 -2.08 2.52 11.92
CA ASP A 103 -2.14 3.82 12.60
C ASP A 103 -2.32 5.01 11.63
N GLY A 104 -3.19 4.85 10.64
CA GLY A 104 -3.47 5.88 9.63
C GLY A 104 -2.37 6.06 8.58
N ARG A 105 -1.34 5.21 8.55
CA ARG A 105 -0.21 5.28 7.60
C ARG A 105 -0.05 3.97 6.85
N PHE A 106 0.31 4.05 5.57
CA PHE A 106 0.67 2.85 4.80
C PHE A 106 2.10 2.42 5.08
N ALA A 107 2.29 1.13 5.27
CA ALA A 107 3.59 0.48 5.44
C ALA A 107 3.70 -0.74 4.53
N VAL A 108 4.91 -0.98 4.00
CA VAL A 108 5.22 -2.22 3.29
C VAL A 108 5.33 -3.35 4.31
N ILE A 109 4.61 -4.45 4.07
CA ILE A 109 4.62 -5.67 4.89
C ILE A 109 5.33 -6.83 4.20
N GLN A 110 5.43 -6.80 2.86
CA GLN A 110 6.12 -7.80 2.07
C GLN A 110 6.70 -7.15 0.81
N THR A 111 7.89 -7.59 0.42
CA THR A 111 8.52 -7.22 -0.85
C THR A 111 8.91 -8.50 -1.57
N GLU A 112 8.44 -8.64 -2.80
CA GLU A 112 8.74 -9.80 -3.65
C GLU A 112 9.55 -9.34 -4.86
N VAL A 113 10.72 -9.95 -5.07
CA VAL A 113 11.61 -9.64 -6.20
C VAL A 113 11.53 -10.81 -7.19
N ASN A 114 11.16 -10.51 -8.44
CA ASN A 114 11.02 -11.49 -9.53
C ASN A 114 10.13 -12.71 -9.20
N ASN A 115 9.19 -12.53 -8.28
CA ASN A 115 8.27 -13.58 -7.83
C ASN A 115 6.81 -13.22 -8.16
N ARG A 116 6.53 -13.03 -9.46
CA ARG A 116 5.19 -12.56 -9.92
C ARG A 116 4.15 -13.67 -10.06
N ALA A 117 4.57 -14.93 -10.09
CA ALA A 117 3.65 -16.06 -10.28
C ALA A 117 2.53 -16.10 -9.22
N PRO A 118 2.80 -15.90 -7.91
CA PRO A 118 1.74 -15.79 -6.91
C PRO A 118 0.77 -14.63 -7.15
N LEU A 119 1.28 -13.46 -7.54
CA LEU A 119 0.44 -12.30 -7.81
C LEU A 119 -0.47 -12.52 -9.01
N HIS A 120 0.04 -13.10 -10.10
CA HIS A 120 -0.77 -13.45 -11.27
C HIS A 120 -1.86 -14.47 -10.89
N ALA A 121 -1.55 -15.49 -10.10
CA ALA A 121 -2.56 -16.44 -9.64
C ALA A 121 -3.66 -15.77 -8.81
N LEU A 122 -3.32 -14.76 -8.00
CA LEU A 122 -4.31 -13.96 -7.26
C LEU A 122 -5.17 -13.11 -8.20
N MET A 123 -4.60 -12.55 -9.27
CA MET A 123 -5.33 -11.79 -10.28
C MET A 123 -6.29 -12.68 -11.08
N ASP A 124 -5.81 -13.84 -11.53
CA ASP A 124 -6.61 -14.82 -12.28
C ASP A 124 -7.78 -15.35 -11.45
N ALA A 125 -7.58 -15.51 -10.14
CA ALA A 125 -8.63 -15.89 -9.20
C ALA A 125 -9.57 -14.73 -8.81
N GLY A 126 -9.36 -13.51 -9.31
CA GLY A 126 -10.14 -12.32 -8.96
C GLY A 126 -9.93 -11.82 -7.52
N ARG A 127 -8.89 -12.30 -6.84
CA ARG A 127 -8.54 -11.92 -5.45
C ARG A 127 -7.66 -10.68 -5.38
N ALA A 128 -6.94 -10.39 -6.45
CA ALA A 128 -6.23 -9.13 -6.64
C ALA A 128 -6.81 -8.41 -7.86
N THR A 129 -7.37 -7.23 -7.67
CA THR A 129 -7.98 -6.44 -8.74
C THR A 129 -7.34 -5.08 -8.85
N ARG A 130 -7.38 -4.46 -10.04
CA ARG A 130 -6.92 -3.09 -10.20
C ARG A 130 -7.67 -2.18 -9.23
N LEU A 131 -6.92 -1.36 -8.50
CA LEU A 131 -7.48 -0.21 -7.80
C LEU A 131 -7.85 0.79 -8.89
N ASP A 132 -9.10 0.74 -9.32
CA ASP A 132 -9.68 1.77 -10.21
C ASP A 132 -9.73 3.11 -9.47
#